data_AF-A0A919W7X0-F1
#
_entry.id   AF-A0A919W7X0-F1
#
_cell.length_a   1.000
_cell.length_b   1.000
_cell.length_c   1.000
_cell.angle_alpha   90.00
_cell.angle_beta   90.00
_cell.angle_gamma   90.00
#
_symmetry.space_group_name_H-M   'P 1'
#
loop_
_entity.id
_entity.type
_entity.pdbx_description
1 polymer ?
#
loop_
_entity_poly.entity_id
_entity_poly.type
_entity_poly.pdbx_seq_one_letter_code
_entity_poly.pdbx_strand_id
1 'polypeptide(L)'
;MSRTTPRALLAVALVAGTAFAVTAGEPALATGGGDTSCATTGSIDYGFDLAGDGWKFTTGDDVAWAAPSFDDTAWKSWTVPDNWNTDATLAKYDGYAWYRKTFTLPARPSGVTDSTIVAALGQIDDADQTFLNGTEIGRTGGFPPNFDSTWEVPREYYPADGLLKWGATNTIAVRAYDGTGGGGFYAGPVGLYTKAHLRALNGITGKAATKSQLAYACAILNKQHRAIASGDVRGYASTLADGFFHRGDTADRRLSEVKGWISANKKITLTDTQAEVFVDSQGRLVVDTIRGWTAADGTELLPATREMLYLDPRRSVELGDHARFFRDSYVSAAMGKRVQFNVYLPKNYTRTTAERFPVVYLLNGINGSNIEWEARDIDTVLDKLIKDKGLEDFVVVFPDGGSGWYVDTSAGNYKTMITGEIVPMVDREYRTIPDREHRGISGVSMGGQGAFTIGLTRPDLFSSIASHIGAFSYPPLAGTAAERAANAGLQPINMVTGMTATQLNVHTYYFDGGDQDEYGFGTAAKNMSVALASKGVKHDYQLGAGNHADSYWMPKLDRSFGLHSEQFRTHPYKQRKEPKPARSPYVWP
;
A
#
# COMPACT_ATOMS: atom_id res chain seq x y z
N MET A 1 -21.22 -28.33 76.55
CA MET A 1 -22.46 -28.79 77.22
C MET A 1 -23.48 -27.65 77.20
N SER A 2 -24.71 -27.95 76.72
CA SER A 2 -26.02 -27.29 76.96
C SER A 2 -26.08 -25.77 77.22
N ARG A 3 -26.62 -24.95 76.28
CA ARG A 3 -27.99 -24.36 76.27
C ARG A 3 -28.41 -23.76 77.64
N THR A 4 -28.76 -22.47 77.81
CA THR A 4 -30.00 -21.76 77.36
C THR A 4 -30.01 -20.28 77.86
N THR A 5 -30.76 -19.40 77.17
CA THR A 5 -31.01 -17.94 77.33
C THR A 5 -31.90 -17.52 78.54
N PRO A 6 -31.98 -16.21 78.92
CA PRO A 6 -33.09 -15.28 78.49
C PRO A 6 -32.64 -13.78 78.31
N ARG A 7 -33.10 -12.99 77.32
CA ARG A 7 -34.35 -12.19 77.13
C ARG A 7 -34.49 -10.86 77.94
N ALA A 8 -34.56 -9.72 77.23
CA ALA A 8 -35.38 -8.52 77.48
C ALA A 8 -35.45 -7.67 76.17
N LEU A 9 -36.57 -7.60 75.40
CA LEU A 9 -37.73 -6.66 75.45
C LEU A 9 -37.31 -5.18 75.38
N LEU A 10 -37.40 -4.39 74.29
CA LEU A 10 -38.37 -4.08 73.21
C LEU A 10 -39.48 -3.04 73.57
N ALA A 11 -39.36 -1.83 73.02
CA ALA A 11 -40.44 -0.87 72.68
C ALA A 11 -39.87 0.16 71.67
N VAL A 12 -40.07 0.02 70.34
CA VAL A 12 -41.21 0.41 69.49
C VAL A 12 -41.33 1.92 69.23
N ALA A 13 -41.03 2.33 67.99
CA ALA A 13 -41.79 3.35 67.26
C ALA A 13 -41.72 3.04 65.75
N LEU A 14 -42.89 2.83 65.14
CA LEU A 14 -43.11 2.62 63.71
C LEU A 14 -42.75 3.86 62.88
N VAL A 15 -42.41 3.70 61.59
CA VAL A 15 -43.24 4.14 60.44
C VAL A 15 -42.71 3.55 59.12
N ALA A 16 -43.66 2.97 58.38
CA ALA A 16 -43.79 2.73 56.93
C ALA A 16 -42.62 2.13 56.13
N GLY A 17 -42.89 0.93 55.59
CA GLY A 17 -42.06 0.28 54.58
C GLY A 17 -42.34 0.77 53.16
N THR A 18 -41.30 0.69 52.35
CA THR A 18 -41.37 0.52 50.90
C THR A 18 -40.34 -0.55 50.52
N ALA A 19 -40.77 -1.50 49.70
CA ALA A 19 -39.98 -2.64 49.26
C ALA A 19 -38.82 -2.19 48.35
N PHE A 20 -37.59 -2.56 48.70
CA PHE A 20 -36.45 -2.48 47.78
C PHE A 20 -36.22 -3.84 47.13
N ALA A 21 -36.47 -3.91 45.83
CA ALA A 21 -35.96 -4.98 44.97
C ALA A 21 -34.43 -4.85 44.89
N VAL A 22 -33.72 -5.95 45.16
CA VAL A 22 -32.27 -6.04 44.98
C VAL A 22 -32.01 -6.21 43.48
N THR A 23 -31.54 -5.15 42.82
CA THR A 23 -30.94 -5.24 41.49
C THR A 23 -29.44 -5.51 41.63
N ALA A 24 -28.94 -6.47 40.86
CA ALA A 24 -27.53 -6.76 40.74
C ALA A 24 -26.78 -5.51 40.24
N GLY A 25 -25.76 -5.09 40.99
CA GLY A 25 -24.93 -3.94 40.63
C GLY A 25 -24.08 -4.23 39.39
N GLU A 26 -24.16 -3.34 38.40
CA GLU A 26 -23.18 -3.21 37.33
C GLU A 26 -21.81 -2.82 37.91
N PRO A 27 -20.68 -3.29 37.34
CA PRO A 27 -19.37 -2.87 37.80
C PRO A 27 -19.14 -1.40 37.39
N ALA A 28 -18.80 -0.59 38.39
CA ALA A 28 -18.47 0.82 38.21
C ALA A 28 -17.26 0.99 37.27
N LEU A 29 -17.46 1.76 36.20
CA LEU A 29 -16.41 2.24 35.31
C LEU A 29 -15.47 3.17 36.09
N ALA A 30 -14.21 2.74 36.23
CA ALA A 30 -13.15 3.57 36.79
C ALA A 30 -12.79 4.70 35.80
N THR A 31 -12.99 5.94 36.22
CA THR A 31 -12.56 7.14 35.51
C THR A 31 -11.11 7.47 35.87
N GLY A 32 -10.22 7.52 34.88
CA GLY A 32 -8.84 8.00 35.04
C GLY A 32 -8.11 8.21 33.71
N GLY A 33 -7.97 9.47 33.30
CA GLY A 33 -6.82 10.01 32.55
C GLY A 33 -6.62 9.66 31.08
N GLY A 34 -7.30 10.40 30.19
CA GLY A 34 -6.77 10.91 28.91
C GLY A 34 -6.40 9.92 27.80
N ASP A 35 -7.40 9.43 27.06
CA ASP A 35 -7.27 9.17 25.62
C ASP A 35 -8.65 9.32 24.95
N THR A 36 -8.81 10.30 24.07
CA THR A 36 -10.09 10.63 23.38
C THR A 36 -10.31 9.78 22.12
N SER A 37 -9.71 8.59 22.04
CA SER A 37 -9.57 7.77 20.82
C SER A 37 -10.68 6.72 20.60
N CYS A 38 -11.84 6.82 21.25
CA CYS A 38 -12.90 5.85 20.98
C CYS A 38 -13.64 6.19 19.68
N ALA A 39 -13.82 5.20 18.81
CA ALA A 39 -14.40 5.36 17.48
C ALA A 39 -15.82 5.96 17.51
N THR A 40 -16.27 6.53 16.40
CA THR A 40 -17.68 6.88 16.18
C THR A 40 -18.39 5.74 15.47
N THR A 41 -19.73 5.72 15.50
CA THR A 41 -20.48 4.87 14.56
C THR A 41 -20.29 5.43 13.14
N GLY A 42 -20.24 4.58 12.12
CA GLY A 42 -20.02 4.98 10.73
C GLY A 42 -20.77 6.26 10.33
N SER A 43 -20.07 7.16 9.65
CA SER A 43 -20.62 8.44 9.20
C SER A 43 -21.83 8.25 8.28
N ILE A 44 -22.68 9.27 8.22
CA ILE A 44 -23.71 9.31 7.19
C ILE A 44 -23.04 9.41 5.82
N ASP A 45 -23.70 8.89 4.79
CA ASP A 45 -23.23 9.02 3.42
C ASP A 45 -23.43 10.47 2.93
N TYR A 46 -22.34 11.21 2.83
CA TYR A 46 -22.29 12.55 2.27
C TYR A 46 -21.03 12.73 1.41
N GLY A 47 -21.22 13.35 0.23
CA GLY A 47 -20.15 13.74 -0.66
C GLY A 47 -20.44 15.07 -1.35
N PHE A 48 -19.39 15.87 -1.52
CA PHE A 48 -19.39 17.08 -2.33
C PHE A 48 -18.28 16.96 -3.38
N ASP A 49 -18.69 16.79 -4.63
CA ASP A 49 -17.76 16.57 -5.73
C ASP A 49 -17.06 17.88 -6.13
N LEU A 50 -15.74 17.81 -6.28
CA LEU A 50 -14.89 18.90 -6.76
C LEU A 50 -14.29 18.58 -8.13
N ALA A 51 -14.50 17.40 -8.70
CA ALA A 51 -14.10 17.08 -10.06
C ALA A 51 -14.85 17.93 -11.11
N GLY A 52 -14.43 17.81 -12.35
CA GLY A 52 -14.95 18.56 -13.50
C GLY A 52 -14.42 19.98 -13.58
N ASP A 53 -15.20 20.85 -14.23
CA ASP A 53 -14.80 22.21 -14.56
C ASP A 53 -14.74 23.16 -13.35
N GLY A 54 -14.28 24.38 -13.59
CA GLY A 54 -14.27 25.46 -12.59
C GLY A 54 -13.01 25.51 -11.74
N TRP A 55 -12.02 24.66 -12.05
CA TRP A 55 -10.66 24.85 -11.53
C TRP A 55 -9.96 25.97 -12.29
N LYS A 56 -8.95 26.54 -11.63
CA LYS A 56 -8.00 27.51 -12.16
C LYS A 56 -6.62 26.90 -12.13
N PHE A 57 -5.84 27.13 -13.18
CA PHE A 57 -4.52 26.56 -13.35
C PHE A 57 -3.48 27.61 -13.77
N THR A 58 -2.29 27.51 -13.19
CA THR A 58 -1.08 28.22 -13.66
C THR A 58 0.16 27.38 -13.39
N THR A 59 1.21 27.57 -14.20
CA THR A 59 2.56 27.10 -13.87
C THR A 59 3.30 28.16 -13.03
N GLY A 60 4.39 27.75 -12.37
CA GLY A 60 5.18 28.58 -11.46
C GLY A 60 4.90 28.25 -9.99
N ASP A 61 5.59 28.95 -9.08
CA ASP A 61 5.52 28.67 -7.66
C ASP A 61 5.49 29.92 -6.79
N ASP A 62 4.36 30.20 -6.15
CA ASP A 62 4.22 31.24 -5.15
C ASP A 62 3.18 30.82 -4.09
N VAL A 63 3.64 30.63 -2.85
CA VAL A 63 2.79 30.19 -1.74
C VAL A 63 1.67 31.18 -1.41
N ALA A 64 1.78 32.46 -1.81
CA ALA A 64 0.70 33.42 -1.66
C ALA A 64 -0.57 33.02 -2.42
N TRP A 65 -0.43 32.17 -3.45
CA TRP A 65 -1.55 31.60 -4.20
C TRP A 65 -2.38 30.59 -3.40
N ALA A 66 -2.00 30.22 -2.18
CA ALA A 66 -2.88 29.48 -1.28
C ALA A 66 -3.96 30.36 -0.61
N ALA A 67 -3.76 31.69 -0.58
CA ALA A 67 -4.62 32.59 0.19
C ALA A 67 -6.05 32.66 -0.37
N PRO A 68 -7.11 32.61 0.47
CA PRO A 68 -8.50 32.68 0.02
C PRO A 68 -8.85 33.98 -0.70
N SER A 69 -8.13 35.07 -0.39
CA SER A 69 -8.35 36.40 -0.95
C SER A 69 -7.56 36.65 -2.24
N PHE A 70 -6.70 35.74 -2.68
CA PHE A 70 -5.94 35.92 -3.90
C PHE A 70 -6.86 35.88 -5.13
N ASP A 71 -6.63 36.79 -6.07
CA ASP A 71 -7.38 36.93 -7.30
C ASP A 71 -6.76 36.05 -8.41
N ASP A 72 -7.42 34.93 -8.69
CA ASP A 72 -7.03 33.97 -9.73
C ASP A 72 -7.76 34.18 -11.07
N THR A 73 -8.40 35.34 -11.28
CA THR A 73 -9.16 35.62 -12.51
C THR A 73 -8.30 35.58 -13.78
N ALA A 74 -7.01 35.86 -13.67
CA ALA A 74 -6.04 35.78 -14.77
C ALA A 74 -5.59 34.34 -15.09
N TRP A 75 -5.89 33.35 -14.24
CA TRP A 75 -5.46 31.97 -14.43
C TRP A 75 -6.31 31.25 -15.48
N LYS A 76 -5.71 30.25 -16.13
CA LYS A 76 -6.38 29.41 -17.13
C LYS A 76 -7.53 28.67 -16.46
N SER A 77 -8.72 28.70 -17.05
CA SER A 77 -9.81 27.81 -16.62
C SER A 77 -9.45 26.37 -16.94
N TRP A 78 -9.72 25.46 -16.02
CA TRP A 78 -9.22 24.09 -16.03
C TRP A 78 -10.28 23.09 -15.53
N THR A 79 -10.02 21.83 -15.83
CA THR A 79 -10.86 20.67 -15.47
C THR A 79 -9.95 19.66 -14.78
N VAL A 80 -10.44 19.00 -13.74
CA VAL A 80 -9.72 17.97 -12.97
C VAL A 80 -10.66 16.77 -12.78
N PRO A 81 -10.22 15.49 -12.86
CA PRO A 81 -8.90 14.99 -13.23
C PRO A 81 -8.41 15.46 -14.61
N ASP A 82 -7.09 15.51 -14.81
CA ASP A 82 -6.42 15.93 -16.04
C ASP A 82 -5.11 15.17 -16.29
N ASN A 83 -4.54 15.36 -17.47
CA ASN A 83 -3.24 14.80 -17.85
C ASN A 83 -2.54 15.79 -18.77
N TRP A 84 -1.43 16.37 -18.31
CA TRP A 84 -0.69 17.41 -19.01
C TRP A 84 -0.17 16.95 -20.38
N ASN A 85 0.06 15.65 -20.58
CA ASN A 85 0.49 15.10 -21.87
C ASN A 85 -0.55 15.29 -22.97
N THR A 86 -1.81 15.59 -22.62
CA THR A 86 -2.86 15.90 -23.59
C THR A 86 -2.86 17.37 -24.02
N ASP A 87 -2.17 18.26 -23.30
CA ASP A 87 -2.01 19.67 -23.64
C ASP A 87 -0.63 19.91 -24.28
N ALA A 88 -0.62 20.40 -25.52
CA ALA A 88 0.62 20.58 -26.28
C ALA A 88 1.65 21.53 -25.63
N THR A 89 1.20 22.41 -24.72
CA THR A 89 2.07 23.36 -24.00
C THR A 89 2.65 22.78 -22.72
N LEU A 90 1.99 21.77 -22.13
CA LEU A 90 2.39 21.15 -20.87
C LEU A 90 3.01 19.76 -21.05
N ALA A 91 2.86 19.11 -22.22
CA ALA A 91 3.38 17.77 -22.50
C ALA A 91 4.91 17.60 -22.39
N LYS A 92 5.65 18.68 -22.11
CA LYS A 92 7.11 18.68 -21.87
C LYS A 92 7.49 19.60 -20.70
N TYR A 93 6.52 20.00 -19.89
CA TYR A 93 6.74 20.94 -18.80
C TYR A 93 7.01 20.16 -17.52
N ASP A 94 8.24 20.24 -17.03
CA ASP A 94 8.59 19.79 -15.68
C ASP A 94 8.71 21.03 -14.77
N GLY A 95 8.04 21.03 -13.63
CA GLY A 95 8.12 22.12 -12.66
C GLY A 95 6.91 22.24 -11.74
N TYR A 96 6.84 23.38 -11.05
CA TYR A 96 5.73 23.68 -10.17
C TYR A 96 4.50 24.14 -10.95
N ALA A 97 3.34 23.68 -10.52
CA ALA A 97 2.06 24.18 -10.97
C ALA A 97 1.09 24.32 -9.81
N TRP A 98 0.07 25.14 -10.01
CA TRP A 98 -0.94 25.40 -9.02
C TRP A 98 -2.35 25.25 -9.59
N TYR A 99 -3.19 24.61 -8.80
CA TYR A 99 -4.61 24.48 -9.02
C TYR A 99 -5.36 25.24 -7.95
N ARG A 100 -6.43 25.94 -8.30
CA ARG A 100 -7.36 26.56 -7.35
C ARG A 100 -8.80 26.30 -7.74
N LYS A 101 -9.66 26.07 -6.75
CA LYS A 101 -11.11 26.04 -6.95
C LYS A 101 -11.81 26.73 -5.80
N THR A 102 -12.71 27.64 -6.16
CA THR A 102 -13.62 28.28 -5.23
C THR A 102 -14.99 27.64 -5.37
N PHE A 103 -15.59 27.23 -4.25
CA PHE A 103 -16.86 26.51 -4.23
C PHE A 103 -17.68 26.88 -2.99
N THR A 104 -19.00 26.77 -3.09
CA THR A 104 -19.91 27.04 -1.97
C THR A 104 -20.42 25.72 -1.42
N LEU A 105 -20.11 25.45 -0.16
CA LEU A 105 -20.71 24.30 0.53
C LEU A 105 -22.17 24.60 0.84
N PRO A 106 -23.06 23.58 0.77
CA PRO A 106 -24.43 23.74 1.25
C PRO A 106 -24.44 24.01 2.76
N ALA A 107 -25.61 24.35 3.31
CA ALA A 107 -25.81 24.29 4.76
C ALA A 107 -25.46 22.89 5.28
N ARG A 108 -24.81 22.82 6.44
CA ARG A 108 -24.31 21.55 6.99
C ARG A 108 -25.46 20.54 7.16
N PRO A 109 -25.40 19.37 6.50
CA PRO A 109 -26.41 18.34 6.68
C PRO A 109 -26.41 17.80 8.12
N SER A 110 -27.58 17.40 8.62
CA SER A 110 -27.69 16.79 9.95
C SER A 110 -26.86 15.52 10.04
N GLY A 111 -25.99 15.41 11.05
CA GLY A 111 -25.12 14.25 11.27
C GLY A 111 -23.75 14.31 10.59
N VAL A 112 -23.48 15.31 9.74
CA VAL A 112 -22.12 15.57 9.23
C VAL A 112 -21.36 16.45 10.21
N THR A 113 -20.10 16.11 10.47
CA THR A 113 -19.15 16.96 11.22
C THR A 113 -17.88 17.14 10.40
N ASP A 114 -17.10 18.17 10.69
CA ASP A 114 -15.85 18.41 9.95
C ASP A 114 -14.87 17.24 10.14
N SER A 115 -14.75 16.73 11.38
CA SER A 115 -13.97 15.51 11.70
C SER A 115 -14.33 14.24 10.90
N THR A 116 -15.51 14.21 10.24
CA THR A 116 -15.92 13.08 9.39
C THR A 116 -15.60 13.28 7.91
N ILE A 117 -15.15 14.48 7.51
CA ILE A 117 -14.86 14.83 6.12
C ILE A 117 -13.39 14.55 5.79
N VAL A 118 -13.19 13.95 4.62
CA VAL A 118 -11.92 13.70 3.96
C VAL A 118 -11.89 14.53 2.68
N ALA A 119 -10.84 15.32 2.49
CA ALA A 119 -10.50 15.88 1.20
C ALA A 119 -9.75 14.81 0.40
N ALA A 120 -10.48 14.10 -0.47
CA ALA A 120 -9.88 13.17 -1.40
C ALA A 120 -9.53 13.92 -2.69
N LEU A 121 -8.27 13.89 -3.11
CA LEU A 121 -7.80 14.56 -4.32
C LEU A 121 -7.31 13.58 -5.39
N GLY A 122 -7.59 12.28 -5.20
CA GLY A 122 -7.24 11.24 -6.14
C GLY A 122 -5.73 11.12 -6.33
N GLN A 123 -5.28 10.80 -7.54
CA GLN A 123 -3.87 10.69 -7.89
C GLN A 123 -3.43 11.98 -8.59
N ILE A 124 -2.50 12.69 -7.98
CA ILE A 124 -1.81 13.86 -8.54
C ILE A 124 -0.42 13.41 -8.93
N ASP A 125 0.12 13.88 -10.03
CA ASP A 125 1.47 13.54 -10.43
C ASP A 125 2.52 13.99 -9.40
N ASP A 126 3.52 13.13 -9.22
CA ASP A 126 4.70 13.29 -8.39
C ASP A 126 4.49 13.71 -6.93
N ALA A 127 4.20 14.98 -6.65
CA ALA A 127 4.08 15.49 -5.30
C ALA A 127 3.07 16.65 -5.21
N ASP A 128 2.42 16.78 -4.05
CA ASP A 128 1.51 17.89 -3.79
C ASP A 128 1.60 18.43 -2.35
N GLN A 129 1.20 19.69 -2.21
CA GLN A 129 0.90 20.36 -0.96
C GLN A 129 -0.45 21.06 -1.12
N THR A 130 -1.42 20.67 -0.28
CA THR A 130 -2.81 21.07 -0.42
C THR A 130 -3.26 21.98 0.72
N PHE A 131 -4.00 23.04 0.35
CA PHE A 131 -4.52 24.06 1.25
C PHE A 131 -6.04 24.17 1.13
N LEU A 132 -6.72 24.23 2.27
CA LEU A 132 -8.12 24.60 2.38
C LEU A 132 -8.24 25.92 3.13
N ASN A 133 -8.89 26.89 2.51
CA ASN A 133 -9.08 28.23 3.06
C ASN A 133 -7.75 28.86 3.53
N GLY A 134 -6.66 28.63 2.79
CA GLY A 134 -5.32 29.14 3.09
C GLY A 134 -4.57 28.38 4.19
N THR A 135 -5.18 27.37 4.81
CA THR A 135 -4.54 26.49 5.79
C THR A 135 -4.13 25.20 5.09
N GLU A 136 -2.89 24.78 5.25
CA GLU A 136 -2.44 23.48 4.74
C GLU A 136 -3.22 22.36 5.43
N ILE A 137 -3.75 21.43 4.65
CA ILE A 137 -4.47 20.24 5.15
C ILE A 137 -3.70 18.94 4.94
N GLY A 138 -2.66 18.96 4.09
CA GLY A 138 -1.77 17.82 3.89
C GLY A 138 -0.85 17.97 2.70
N ARG A 139 0.04 16.98 2.55
CA ARG A 139 1.02 16.85 1.48
C ARG A 139 1.35 15.38 1.24
N THR A 140 1.72 15.04 0.01
CA THR A 140 2.16 13.69 -0.39
C THR A 140 3.33 13.84 -1.36
N GLY A 141 4.36 12.99 -1.22
CA GLY A 141 5.62 13.13 -1.95
C GLY A 141 6.52 14.23 -1.40
N GLY A 142 7.59 14.52 -2.14
CA GLY A 142 8.64 15.46 -1.77
C GLY A 142 8.95 16.44 -2.88
N PHE A 143 9.09 17.72 -2.53
CA PHE A 143 9.57 18.75 -3.46
C PHE A 143 11.10 18.86 -3.45
N PRO A 144 11.74 19.36 -4.52
CA PRO A 144 13.16 19.66 -4.53
C PRO A 144 13.59 20.52 -3.32
N PRO A 145 14.80 20.28 -2.75
CA PRO A 145 15.84 19.37 -3.23
C PRO A 145 15.64 17.89 -2.87
N ASN A 146 14.67 17.57 -2.02
CA ASN A 146 14.38 16.21 -1.58
C ASN A 146 13.19 15.65 -2.37
N PHE A 147 13.32 15.66 -3.70
CA PHE A 147 12.26 15.23 -4.59
C PHE A 147 11.95 13.74 -4.36
N ASP A 148 10.66 13.44 -4.18
CA ASP A 148 10.14 12.10 -3.94
C ASP A 148 8.82 11.96 -4.69
N SER A 149 8.85 11.26 -5.82
CA SER A 149 7.70 11.03 -6.68
C SER A 149 6.78 9.99 -6.06
N THR A 150 5.50 10.29 -6.04
CA THR A 150 4.40 9.49 -5.49
C THR A 150 3.14 9.64 -6.34
N TRP A 151 3.29 9.78 -7.66
CA TRP A 151 2.20 10.10 -8.60
C TRP A 151 0.99 9.15 -8.45
N GLU A 152 1.29 7.90 -8.16
CA GLU A 152 0.38 6.79 -7.90
C GLU A 152 -0.40 6.81 -6.56
N VAL A 153 -0.02 7.61 -5.55
CA VAL A 153 -0.58 7.52 -4.18
C VAL A 153 -1.86 8.34 -4.07
N PRO A 154 -3.05 7.76 -3.80
CA PRO A 154 -4.25 8.58 -3.62
C PRO A 154 -4.12 9.56 -2.44
N ARG A 155 -4.50 10.82 -2.66
CA ARG A 155 -4.39 11.91 -1.70
C ARG A 155 -5.65 11.93 -0.84
N GLU A 156 -5.50 11.62 0.45
CA GLU A 156 -6.55 11.72 1.46
C GLU A 156 -6.09 12.63 2.60
N TYR A 157 -6.66 13.83 2.68
CA TYR A 157 -6.33 14.82 3.70
C TYR A 157 -7.51 15.10 4.62
N TYR A 158 -7.24 15.43 5.88
CA TYR A 158 -8.26 15.53 6.92
C TYR A 158 -8.31 16.95 7.48
N PRO A 159 -9.27 17.79 7.02
CA PRO A 159 -9.41 19.15 7.51
C PRO A 159 -9.65 19.20 9.02
N ALA A 160 -9.03 20.17 9.69
CA ALA A 160 -9.29 20.42 11.11
C ALA A 160 -10.73 20.93 11.33
N ASP A 161 -11.27 20.66 12.53
CA ASP A 161 -12.60 21.13 12.91
C ASP A 161 -12.71 22.67 12.80
N GLY A 162 -13.80 23.14 12.19
CA GLY A 162 -14.05 24.57 11.95
C GLY A 162 -13.39 25.14 10.70
N LEU A 163 -12.54 24.38 9.99
CA LEU A 163 -11.90 24.86 8.77
C LEU A 163 -12.86 24.92 7.58
N LEU A 164 -13.88 24.05 7.55
CA LEU A 164 -14.92 24.02 6.52
C LEU A 164 -15.99 25.08 6.79
N LYS A 165 -16.22 25.97 5.81
CA LYS A 165 -17.22 27.03 5.90
C LYS A 165 -18.55 26.58 5.29
N TRP A 166 -19.41 25.97 6.10
CA TRP A 166 -20.73 25.49 5.66
C TRP A 166 -21.69 26.64 5.33
N GLY A 167 -22.49 26.48 4.26
CA GLY A 167 -23.38 27.52 3.76
C GLY A 167 -22.66 28.74 3.18
N ALA A 168 -21.35 28.64 2.96
CA ALA A 168 -20.49 29.74 2.55
C ALA A 168 -19.42 29.28 1.56
N THR A 169 -18.71 30.26 0.99
CA THR A 169 -17.64 30.05 0.03
C THR A 169 -16.37 29.53 0.72
N ASN A 170 -15.78 28.51 0.11
CA ASN A 170 -14.49 27.90 0.45
C ASN A 170 -13.56 27.98 -0.76
N THR A 171 -12.27 27.91 -0.50
CA THR A 171 -11.23 27.82 -1.52
C THR A 171 -10.33 26.64 -1.22
N ILE A 172 -10.11 25.77 -2.20
CA ILE A 172 -9.05 24.76 -2.16
C ILE A 172 -7.96 25.15 -3.15
N ALA A 173 -6.71 25.04 -2.73
CA ALA A 173 -5.54 25.30 -3.57
C ALA A 173 -4.57 24.12 -3.46
N VAL A 174 -4.01 23.69 -4.58
CA VAL A 174 -3.09 22.56 -4.66
C VAL A 174 -1.85 23.02 -5.37
N ARG A 175 -0.74 23.02 -4.64
CA ARG A 175 0.60 23.22 -5.17
C ARG A 175 1.14 21.85 -5.57
N ALA A 176 1.39 21.63 -6.86
CA ALA A 176 1.94 20.40 -7.39
C ALA A 176 3.36 20.63 -7.92
N TYR A 177 4.16 19.58 -7.95
CA TYR A 177 5.47 19.59 -8.59
C TYR A 177 5.62 18.33 -9.43
N ASP A 178 5.80 18.51 -10.74
CA ASP A 178 6.19 17.48 -11.71
C ASP A 178 7.70 17.56 -11.92
N GLY A 179 8.41 16.49 -11.62
CA GLY A 179 9.85 16.38 -11.76
C GLY A 179 10.29 15.83 -13.12
N THR A 180 9.46 15.00 -13.75
CA THR A 180 9.72 14.46 -15.10
C THR A 180 8.51 13.73 -15.66
N GLY A 181 8.28 13.90 -16.96
CA GLY A 181 7.33 13.07 -17.69
C GLY A 181 6.07 13.86 -17.97
N GLY A 182 4.93 13.42 -17.44
CA GLY A 182 3.71 14.21 -17.55
C GLY A 182 3.18 14.51 -16.15
N GLY A 183 2.61 15.70 -15.97
CA GLY A 183 1.94 16.09 -14.74
C GLY A 183 0.41 16.02 -14.80
N GLY A 184 -0.23 16.41 -13.69
CA GLY A 184 -1.69 16.55 -13.60
C GLY A 184 -2.34 15.73 -12.49
N PHE A 185 -3.66 15.81 -12.38
CA PHE A 185 -4.49 14.92 -11.57
C PHE A 185 -4.89 13.70 -12.39
N TYR A 186 -4.08 12.64 -12.40
CA TYR A 186 -4.33 11.46 -13.21
C TYR A 186 -5.65 10.72 -12.93
N ALA A 187 -6.09 10.69 -11.68
CA ALA A 187 -7.28 9.94 -11.30
C ALA A 187 -8.04 10.59 -10.15
N GLY A 188 -9.34 10.31 -10.07
CA GLY A 188 -10.19 10.67 -8.93
C GLY A 188 -10.27 9.57 -7.87
N PRO A 189 -11.18 9.71 -6.89
CA PRO A 189 -12.16 10.79 -6.76
C PRO A 189 -11.53 12.11 -6.28
N VAL A 190 -12.12 13.24 -6.66
CA VAL A 190 -11.68 14.58 -6.26
C VAL A 190 -12.85 15.32 -5.59
N GLY A 191 -12.84 15.44 -4.26
CA GLY A 191 -13.95 16.04 -3.52
C GLY A 191 -13.80 16.01 -2.00
N LEU A 192 -14.86 16.47 -1.33
CA LEU A 192 -15.00 16.44 0.12
C LEU A 192 -16.03 15.36 0.49
N TYR A 193 -15.56 14.27 1.07
CA TYR A 193 -16.37 13.08 1.29
C TYR A 193 -16.35 12.68 2.75
N THR A 194 -17.48 12.19 3.26
CA THR A 194 -17.45 11.39 4.48
C THR A 194 -16.69 10.09 4.24
N LYS A 195 -16.11 9.49 5.29
CA LYS A 195 -15.49 8.16 5.14
C LYS A 195 -16.48 7.11 4.64
N ALA A 196 -17.76 7.21 5.01
CA ALA A 196 -18.82 6.35 4.46
C ALA A 196 -18.95 6.47 2.95
N HIS A 197 -19.00 7.70 2.42
CA HIS A 197 -19.06 7.94 0.98
C HIS A 197 -17.80 7.44 0.27
N LEU A 198 -16.62 7.73 0.83
CA LEU A 198 -15.34 7.31 0.25
C LEU A 198 -15.19 5.79 0.23
N ARG A 199 -15.65 5.09 1.29
CA ARG A 199 -15.75 3.62 1.29
C ARG A 199 -16.66 3.12 0.17
N ALA A 200 -17.83 3.75 -0.02
CA ALA A 200 -18.77 3.35 -1.06
C ALA A 200 -18.20 3.52 -2.47
N LEU A 201 -17.44 4.60 -2.72
CA LEU A 201 -16.70 4.81 -3.99
C LEU A 201 -15.68 3.68 -4.24
N ASN A 202 -15.09 3.13 -3.18
CA ASN A 202 -14.16 2.00 -3.24
C ASN A 202 -14.84 0.63 -3.13
N GLY A 203 -16.17 0.55 -3.31
CA GLY A 203 -16.93 -0.70 -3.24
C GLY A 203 -17.08 -1.30 -1.84
N ILE A 204 -16.61 -0.62 -0.79
CA ILE A 204 -16.75 -1.03 0.60
C ILE A 204 -18.09 -0.51 1.11
N THR A 205 -19.04 -1.43 1.29
CA THR A 205 -20.40 -1.10 1.74
C THR A 205 -20.71 -1.73 3.09
N GLY A 206 -21.56 -1.08 3.87
CA GLY A 206 -21.94 -1.54 5.19
C GLY A 206 -22.95 -0.62 5.88
N LYS A 207 -23.31 -0.97 7.11
CA LYS A 207 -24.21 -0.19 7.96
C LYS A 207 -23.46 0.33 9.17
N ALA A 208 -23.81 1.52 9.64
CA ALA A 208 -23.27 2.06 10.89
C ALA A 208 -23.46 1.04 12.04
N ALA A 209 -22.44 0.89 12.89
CA ALA A 209 -22.50 0.01 14.03
C ALA A 209 -23.55 0.47 15.06
N THR A 210 -24.17 -0.48 15.76
CA THR A 210 -24.96 -0.17 16.95
C THR A 210 -24.07 0.33 18.09
N LYS A 211 -24.64 1.00 19.10
CA LYS A 211 -23.90 1.43 20.30
C LYS A 211 -23.17 0.26 20.98
N SER A 212 -23.76 -0.92 21.00
CA SER A 212 -23.15 -2.13 21.59
C SER A 212 -21.93 -2.62 20.80
N GLN A 213 -22.03 -2.63 19.47
CA GLN A 213 -20.93 -2.98 18.57
C GLN A 213 -19.80 -1.96 18.62
N LEU A 214 -20.14 -0.67 18.72
CA LEU A 214 -19.17 0.38 18.92
C LEU A 214 -18.40 0.19 20.24
N ALA A 215 -19.13 0.02 21.35
CA ALA A 215 -18.51 -0.21 22.66
C ALA A 215 -17.57 -1.42 22.65
N TYR A 216 -17.94 -2.47 21.91
CA TYR A 216 -17.10 -3.63 21.71
C TYR A 216 -15.81 -3.32 20.96
N ALA A 217 -15.90 -2.65 19.81
CA ALA A 217 -14.73 -2.29 19.00
C ALA A 217 -13.76 -1.43 19.83
N CYS A 218 -14.28 -0.42 20.52
CA CYS A 218 -13.50 0.44 21.40
C CYS A 218 -12.83 -0.34 22.54
N ALA A 219 -13.49 -1.38 23.08
CA ALA A 219 -12.88 -2.20 24.12
C ALA A 219 -11.63 -2.96 23.63
N ILE A 220 -11.65 -3.47 22.39
CA ILE A 220 -10.47 -4.11 21.77
C ILE A 220 -9.35 -3.08 21.56
N LEU A 221 -9.64 -1.95 20.90
CA LEU A 221 -8.63 -0.93 20.59
C LEU A 221 -7.99 -0.40 21.88
N ASN A 222 -8.81 -0.05 22.88
CA ASN A 222 -8.31 0.40 24.17
C ASN A 222 -7.46 -0.66 24.90
N LYS A 223 -7.76 -1.95 24.72
CA LYS A 223 -6.93 -3.04 25.26
C LYS A 223 -5.59 -3.11 24.53
N GLN A 224 -5.59 -2.95 23.20
CA GLN A 224 -4.36 -2.86 22.40
C GLN A 224 -3.50 -1.67 22.83
N HIS A 225 -4.07 -0.46 22.87
CA HIS A 225 -3.37 0.77 23.25
C HIS A 225 -2.75 0.66 24.64
N ARG A 226 -3.50 0.20 25.64
CA ARG A 226 -2.96 0.00 27.01
C ARG A 226 -1.86 -1.05 27.07
N ALA A 227 -2.01 -2.16 26.34
CA ALA A 227 -0.99 -3.20 26.31
C ALA A 227 0.32 -2.68 25.70
N ILE A 228 0.24 -1.96 24.57
CA ILE A 228 1.40 -1.34 23.92
C ILE A 228 2.04 -0.27 24.81
N ALA A 229 1.25 0.65 25.36
CA ALA A 229 1.74 1.74 26.20
C ALA A 229 2.41 1.27 27.51
N SER A 230 2.04 0.08 28.00
CA SER A 230 2.65 -0.55 29.19
C SER A 230 3.78 -1.53 28.86
N GLY A 231 4.08 -1.77 27.58
CA GLY A 231 5.05 -2.77 27.14
C GLY A 231 4.60 -4.22 27.31
N ASP A 232 3.31 -4.47 27.56
CA ASP A 232 2.73 -5.81 27.69
C ASP A 232 2.47 -6.45 26.32
N VAL A 233 3.54 -7.01 25.73
CA VAL A 233 3.47 -7.71 24.45
C VAL A 233 2.53 -8.92 24.49
N ARG A 234 2.41 -9.61 25.64
CA ARG A 234 1.50 -10.75 25.78
C ARG A 234 0.04 -10.30 25.82
N GLY A 235 -0.22 -9.19 26.50
CA GLY A 235 -1.52 -8.52 26.51
C GLY A 235 -1.94 -8.12 25.10
N TYR A 236 -1.05 -7.53 24.31
CA TYR A 236 -1.30 -7.19 22.91
C TYR A 236 -1.53 -8.45 22.06
N ALA A 237 -0.69 -9.48 22.19
CA ALA A 237 -0.86 -10.77 21.50
C ALA A 237 -2.24 -11.39 21.75
N SER A 238 -2.76 -11.28 22.98
CA SER A 238 -4.10 -11.79 23.34
C SER A 238 -5.26 -11.07 22.65
N THR A 239 -5.00 -10.01 21.90
CA THR A 239 -5.99 -9.28 21.09
C THR A 239 -5.91 -9.65 19.61
N LEU A 240 -4.98 -10.52 19.20
CA LEU A 240 -4.86 -10.98 17.82
C LEU A 240 -5.39 -12.41 17.72
N ALA A 241 -6.09 -12.73 16.65
CA ALA A 241 -6.55 -14.10 16.40
C ALA A 241 -5.39 -15.03 16.04
N ASP A 242 -5.55 -16.34 16.27
CA ASP A 242 -4.55 -17.36 15.91
C ASP A 242 -4.23 -17.37 14.40
N GLY A 243 -5.17 -16.91 13.57
CA GLY A 243 -5.02 -16.75 12.12
C GLY A 243 -4.89 -15.30 11.68
N PHE A 244 -4.51 -14.39 12.59
CA PHE A 244 -4.36 -12.97 12.29
C PHE A 244 -3.44 -12.77 11.09
N PHE A 245 -3.95 -12.04 10.11
CA PHE A 245 -3.21 -11.64 8.93
C PHE A 245 -3.66 -10.27 8.47
N HIS A 246 -2.80 -9.26 8.59
CA HIS A 246 -3.09 -7.91 8.13
C HIS A 246 -1.98 -7.44 7.20
N ARG A 247 -2.25 -7.33 5.89
CA ARG A 247 -1.26 -6.86 4.89
C ARG A 247 0.13 -7.47 5.06
N GLY A 248 0.23 -8.80 5.12
CA GLY A 248 1.52 -9.49 5.28
C GLY A 248 1.95 -9.73 6.73
N ASP A 249 1.39 -8.99 7.69
CA ASP A 249 1.68 -9.20 9.09
C ASP A 249 0.87 -10.37 9.64
N THR A 250 1.59 -11.45 9.91
CA THR A 250 1.14 -12.48 10.83
C THR A 250 1.24 -11.98 12.26
N ALA A 251 0.51 -12.62 13.19
CA ALA A 251 0.63 -12.29 14.61
C ALA A 251 2.09 -12.38 15.08
N ASP A 252 2.81 -13.42 14.66
CA ASP A 252 4.21 -13.63 15.04
C ASP A 252 5.13 -12.51 14.53
N ARG A 253 4.97 -12.09 13.26
CA ARG A 253 5.74 -10.99 12.68
C ARG A 253 5.48 -9.69 13.42
N ARG A 254 4.20 -9.31 13.61
CA ARG A 254 3.82 -8.09 14.33
C ARG A 254 4.37 -8.08 15.76
N LEU A 255 4.29 -9.21 16.46
CA LEU A 255 4.81 -9.34 17.82
C LEU A 255 6.33 -9.25 17.86
N SER A 256 7.04 -9.73 16.84
CA SER A 256 8.48 -9.57 16.71
C SER A 256 8.88 -8.10 16.57
N GLU A 257 8.20 -7.37 15.68
CA GLU A 257 8.42 -5.93 15.46
C GLU A 257 8.13 -5.11 16.71
N VAL A 258 6.98 -5.32 17.35
CA VAL A 258 6.61 -4.64 18.59
C VAL A 258 7.64 -4.87 19.70
N LYS A 259 8.15 -6.10 19.86
CA LYS A 259 9.25 -6.40 20.81
C LYS A 259 10.52 -5.63 20.46
N GLY A 260 10.88 -5.58 19.18
CA GLY A 260 12.02 -4.83 18.68
C GLY A 260 11.90 -3.34 19.00
N TRP A 261 10.75 -2.73 18.71
CA TRP A 261 10.52 -1.31 18.98
C TRP A 261 10.50 -0.99 20.47
N ILE A 262 9.87 -1.82 21.32
CA ILE A 262 9.92 -1.65 22.77
C ILE A 262 11.36 -1.74 23.28
N SER A 263 12.14 -2.69 22.76
CA SER A 263 13.54 -2.85 23.16
C SER A 263 14.40 -1.65 22.77
N ALA A 264 14.16 -1.07 21.58
CA ALA A 264 14.91 0.07 21.07
C ALA A 264 14.49 1.41 21.71
N ASN A 265 13.19 1.60 21.98
CA ASN A 265 12.64 2.92 22.35
C ASN A 265 12.17 3.01 23.82
N LYS A 266 12.21 1.89 24.57
CA LYS A 266 11.67 1.71 25.94
C LYS A 266 10.15 1.85 26.06
N LYS A 267 9.57 2.85 25.39
CA LYS A 267 8.13 3.11 25.36
C LYS A 267 7.72 3.47 23.92
N ILE A 268 6.61 2.90 23.50
CA ILE A 268 5.99 3.16 22.21
C ILE A 268 4.49 3.41 22.42
N THR A 269 3.85 4.06 21.45
CA THR A 269 2.42 4.35 21.45
C THR A 269 1.80 3.81 20.18
N LEU A 270 0.68 3.12 20.31
CA LEU A 270 -0.22 2.77 19.21
C LEU A 270 -1.41 3.72 19.27
N THR A 271 -1.72 4.37 18.16
CA THR A 271 -2.87 5.28 18.04
C THR A 271 -3.81 4.83 16.93
N ASP A 272 -5.09 5.06 17.14
CA ASP A 272 -6.16 4.89 16.14
C ASP A 272 -6.97 6.19 16.11
N THR A 273 -6.76 6.99 15.06
CA THR A 273 -7.40 8.31 14.92
C THR A 273 -8.49 8.29 13.85
N GLN A 274 -9.49 9.16 14.04
CA GLN A 274 -10.65 9.25 13.15
C GLN A 274 -11.35 7.90 12.91
N ALA A 275 -11.38 7.05 13.94
CA ALA A 275 -11.90 5.71 13.83
C ALA A 275 -13.44 5.74 13.66
N GLU A 276 -13.93 5.02 12.65
CA GLU A 276 -15.36 4.78 12.43
C GLU A 276 -15.68 3.29 12.47
N VAL A 277 -16.74 2.89 13.17
CA VAL A 277 -17.17 1.49 13.27
C VAL A 277 -18.42 1.23 12.46
N PHE A 278 -18.35 0.23 11.60
CA PHE A 278 -19.46 -0.22 10.77
C PHE A 278 -19.51 -1.76 10.70
N VAL A 279 -20.62 -2.27 10.19
CA VAL A 279 -20.80 -3.68 9.86
C VAL A 279 -20.84 -3.79 8.36
N ASP A 280 -19.89 -4.52 7.77
CA ASP A 280 -19.81 -4.67 6.32
C ASP A 280 -20.95 -5.54 5.75
N SER A 281 -20.98 -5.66 4.42
CA SER A 281 -21.97 -6.48 3.71
C SER A 281 -21.95 -7.98 4.07
N GLN A 282 -20.87 -8.47 4.68
CA GLN A 282 -20.71 -9.85 5.14
C GLN A 282 -21.08 -10.02 6.63
N GLY A 283 -21.50 -8.95 7.31
CA GLY A 283 -21.85 -8.98 8.73
C GLY A 283 -20.64 -8.92 9.67
N ARG A 284 -19.44 -8.58 9.16
CA ARG A 284 -18.22 -8.43 9.95
C ARG A 284 -18.17 -7.05 10.58
N LEU A 285 -17.67 -6.97 11.82
CA LEU A 285 -17.46 -5.70 12.50
C LEU A 285 -16.12 -5.11 12.05
N VAL A 286 -16.13 -3.89 11.53
CA VAL A 286 -14.97 -3.25 10.92
C VAL A 286 -14.74 -1.87 11.55
N VAL A 287 -13.48 -1.54 11.80
CA VAL A 287 -13.02 -0.20 12.16
C VAL A 287 -12.23 0.40 10.99
N ASP A 288 -12.70 1.51 10.44
CA ASP A 288 -11.97 2.34 9.48
C ASP A 288 -11.22 3.44 10.25
N THR A 289 -9.89 3.35 10.34
CA THR A 289 -9.06 4.17 11.23
C THR A 289 -7.79 4.62 10.52
N ILE A 290 -7.21 5.73 10.98
CA ILE A 290 -5.82 6.07 10.70
C ILE A 290 -4.98 5.56 11.86
N ARG A 291 -4.27 4.45 11.62
CA ARG A 291 -3.46 3.77 12.64
C ARG A 291 -2.00 4.24 12.56
N GLY A 292 -1.41 4.53 13.72
CA GLY A 292 -0.04 5.04 13.83
C GLY A 292 0.76 4.40 14.95
N TRP A 293 2.08 4.37 14.77
CA TRP A 293 3.04 3.84 15.74
C TRP A 293 4.14 4.86 16.00
N THR A 294 4.30 5.30 17.24
CA THR A 294 5.30 6.33 17.59
C THR A 294 6.16 5.89 18.77
N ALA A 295 7.42 6.31 18.76
CA ALA A 295 8.31 6.24 19.90
C ALA A 295 7.94 7.33 20.93
N ALA A 296 8.54 7.22 22.13
CA ALA A 296 8.28 8.16 23.21
C ALA A 296 8.65 9.62 22.91
N ASP A 297 9.59 9.86 21.99
CA ASP A 297 10.02 11.18 21.54
C ASP A 297 9.17 11.75 20.38
N GLY A 298 8.14 11.02 19.95
CA GLY A 298 7.28 11.38 18.83
C GLY A 298 7.78 10.87 17.47
N THR A 299 8.92 10.18 17.41
CA THR A 299 9.41 9.59 16.16
C THR A 299 8.43 8.55 15.64
N GLU A 300 7.99 8.67 14.39
CA GLU A 300 7.17 7.67 13.72
C GLU A 300 7.97 6.38 13.47
N LEU A 301 7.47 5.26 13.97
CA LEU A 301 8.06 3.93 13.77
C LEU A 301 7.62 3.34 12.41
N LEU A 302 6.36 3.62 12.06
CA LEU A 302 5.74 3.38 10.77
C LEU A 302 4.92 4.62 10.37
N PRO A 303 4.85 4.96 9.07
CA PRO A 303 3.93 5.98 8.59
C PRO A 303 2.50 5.66 9.02
N ALA A 304 1.76 6.68 9.46
CA ALA A 304 0.34 6.50 9.75
C ALA A 304 -0.42 6.16 8.45
N THR A 305 -1.21 5.09 8.46
CA THR A 305 -1.97 4.67 7.28
C THR A 305 -3.42 4.43 7.62
N ARG A 306 -4.29 4.60 6.61
CA ARG A 306 -5.68 4.18 6.72
C ARG A 306 -5.77 2.66 6.69
N GLU A 307 -6.35 2.08 7.72
CA GLU A 307 -6.51 0.64 7.91
C GLU A 307 -7.97 0.27 8.14
N MET A 308 -8.34 -0.91 7.65
CA MET A 308 -9.63 -1.55 7.92
C MET A 308 -9.38 -2.70 8.89
N LEU A 309 -9.76 -2.53 10.16
CA LEU A 309 -9.54 -3.52 11.21
C LEU A 309 -10.79 -4.38 11.37
N TYR A 310 -10.68 -5.67 11.08
CA TYR A 310 -11.79 -6.61 11.22
C TYR A 310 -11.75 -7.27 12.59
N LEU A 311 -12.88 -7.25 13.30
CA LEU A 311 -12.99 -7.70 14.68
C LEU A 311 -13.98 -8.84 14.83
N ASP A 312 -13.67 -9.83 15.68
CA ASP A 312 -14.63 -10.85 16.11
C ASP A 312 -15.19 -10.50 17.48
N PRO A 313 -16.46 -10.03 17.59
CA PRO A 313 -17.16 -9.72 18.84
C PRO A 313 -17.16 -10.78 19.94
N ARG A 314 -17.12 -12.05 19.54
CA ARG A 314 -17.27 -13.18 20.48
C ARG A 314 -15.95 -13.57 21.10
N ARG A 315 -14.85 -13.33 20.39
CA ARG A 315 -13.50 -13.74 20.80
C ARG A 315 -12.66 -12.61 21.39
N SER A 316 -13.08 -11.34 21.30
CA SER A 316 -12.26 -10.19 21.77
C SER A 316 -10.91 -10.07 21.06
N VAL A 317 -10.92 -10.32 19.76
CA VAL A 317 -9.73 -10.29 18.90
C VAL A 317 -9.94 -9.52 17.59
N GLU A 318 -8.85 -8.93 17.12
CA GLU A 318 -8.62 -8.49 15.76
C GLU A 318 -8.25 -9.69 14.88
N LEU A 319 -8.86 -9.77 13.71
CA LEU A 319 -8.67 -10.85 12.75
C LEU A 319 -7.64 -10.50 11.67
N GLY A 320 -7.39 -9.21 11.44
CA GLY A 320 -6.66 -8.73 10.27
C GLY A 320 -7.55 -8.65 9.03
N ASP A 321 -7.03 -8.05 7.95
CA ASP A 321 -7.79 -7.81 6.71
C ASP A 321 -7.70 -8.97 5.70
N HIS A 322 -6.78 -9.91 5.93
CA HIS A 322 -6.46 -11.00 5.00
C HIS A 322 -6.17 -10.52 3.57
N ALA A 323 -5.68 -9.28 3.42
CA ALA A 323 -5.32 -8.70 2.14
C ALA A 323 -4.23 -9.55 1.48
N ARG A 324 -4.43 -9.91 0.21
CA ARG A 324 -3.45 -10.69 -0.56
C ARG A 324 -2.55 -9.83 -1.43
N PHE A 325 -2.90 -8.56 -1.61
CA PHE A 325 -2.06 -7.59 -2.27
C PHE A 325 -1.95 -6.35 -1.40
N PHE A 326 -0.73 -5.99 -1.04
CA PHE A 326 -0.46 -4.93 -0.08
C PHE A 326 0.97 -4.40 -0.21
N ARG A 327 1.18 -3.21 0.35
CA ARG A 327 2.50 -2.60 0.52
C ARG A 327 3.12 -3.07 1.83
N ASP A 328 4.42 -3.33 1.81
CA ASP A 328 5.25 -3.66 2.96
C ASP A 328 6.52 -2.78 2.91
N SER A 329 7.24 -2.65 4.02
CA SER A 329 8.41 -1.78 4.10
C SER A 329 9.44 -2.25 5.11
N TYR A 330 10.70 -1.88 4.88
CA TYR A 330 11.78 -2.12 5.84
C TYR A 330 12.84 -1.03 5.74
N VAL A 331 13.70 -0.92 6.76
CA VAL A 331 14.85 -0.01 6.72
C VAL A 331 15.97 -0.70 5.93
N SER A 332 16.29 -0.15 4.76
CA SER A 332 17.35 -0.65 3.88
C SER A 332 18.69 -0.02 4.24
N ALA A 333 19.70 -0.85 4.48
CA ALA A 333 21.07 -0.37 4.67
C ALA A 333 21.67 0.07 3.34
N ALA A 334 21.35 -0.65 2.25
CA ALA A 334 21.77 -0.33 0.89
C ALA A 334 21.29 1.06 0.44
N MET A 335 20.07 1.45 0.83
CA MET A 335 19.48 2.74 0.47
C MET A 335 19.64 3.82 1.55
N GLY A 336 20.04 3.45 2.77
CA GLY A 336 20.15 4.37 3.91
C GLY A 336 18.81 4.95 4.36
N LYS A 337 17.69 4.38 3.92
CA LYS A 337 16.33 4.85 4.22
C LYS A 337 15.34 3.68 4.33
N ARG A 338 14.13 3.97 4.82
CA ARG A 338 13.01 3.04 4.68
C ARG A 338 12.62 2.96 3.21
N VAL A 339 12.43 1.74 2.72
CA VAL A 339 12.00 1.45 1.35
C VAL A 339 10.72 0.64 1.40
N GLN A 340 9.90 0.77 0.36
CA GLN A 340 8.65 0.05 0.20
C GLN A 340 8.76 -1.00 -0.91
N PHE A 341 7.86 -1.97 -0.85
CA PHE A 341 7.65 -2.95 -1.91
C PHE A 341 6.21 -3.46 -1.81
N ASN A 342 5.62 -3.91 -2.91
CA ASN A 342 4.35 -4.60 -2.86
C ASN A 342 4.58 -6.11 -2.79
N VAL A 343 3.59 -6.81 -2.23
CA VAL A 343 3.54 -8.28 -2.22
C VAL A 343 2.16 -8.72 -2.67
N TYR A 344 2.13 -9.62 -3.64
CA TYR A 344 0.97 -10.42 -3.98
C TYR A 344 1.13 -11.84 -3.42
N LEU A 345 0.06 -12.34 -2.81
CA LEU A 345 -0.05 -13.68 -2.27
C LEU A 345 -1.14 -14.46 -3.01
N PRO A 346 -0.85 -15.70 -3.44
CA PRO A 346 -1.84 -16.52 -4.14
C PRO A 346 -2.97 -16.92 -3.18
N LYS A 347 -4.14 -17.26 -3.72
CA LYS A 347 -5.33 -17.59 -2.92
C LYS A 347 -5.09 -18.68 -1.87
N ASN A 348 -4.26 -19.68 -2.18
CA ASN A 348 -3.97 -20.75 -1.25
C ASN A 348 -3.01 -20.35 -0.11
N TYR A 349 -2.34 -19.20 -0.22
CA TYR A 349 -1.51 -18.68 0.87
C TYR A 349 -2.35 -18.46 2.14
N THR A 350 -3.52 -17.82 2.07
CA THR A 350 -4.33 -17.57 3.28
C THR A 350 -5.13 -18.80 3.75
N ARG A 351 -5.13 -19.88 2.96
CA ARG A 351 -5.86 -21.13 3.26
C ARG A 351 -5.02 -22.17 3.96
N THR A 352 -3.70 -22.11 3.77
CA THR A 352 -2.75 -23.07 4.34
C THR A 352 -1.77 -22.38 5.27
N THR A 353 -1.29 -23.11 6.28
CA THR A 353 -0.27 -22.60 7.23
C THR A 353 1.10 -23.23 7.04
N ALA A 354 1.19 -24.30 6.23
CA ALA A 354 2.42 -25.10 6.08
C ALA A 354 3.05 -25.04 4.68
N GLU A 355 2.25 -24.76 3.65
CA GLU A 355 2.70 -24.74 2.27
C GLU A 355 3.72 -23.61 2.03
N ARG A 356 4.66 -23.83 1.11
CA ARG A 356 5.62 -22.84 0.64
C ARG A 356 5.48 -22.63 -0.86
N PHE A 357 5.69 -21.40 -1.30
CA PHE A 357 5.39 -20.98 -2.66
C PHE A 357 6.66 -20.52 -3.39
N PRO A 358 6.79 -20.75 -4.71
CA PRO A 358 7.80 -20.07 -5.52
C PRO A 358 7.57 -18.55 -5.52
N VAL A 359 8.59 -17.80 -5.93
CA VAL A 359 8.57 -16.32 -5.92
C VAL A 359 8.96 -15.75 -7.27
N VAL A 360 8.22 -14.77 -7.75
CA VAL A 360 8.60 -13.92 -8.89
C VAL A 360 8.82 -12.50 -8.42
N TYR A 361 9.95 -11.90 -8.79
CA TYR A 361 10.22 -10.47 -8.56
C TYR A 361 9.87 -9.70 -9.83
N LEU A 362 8.90 -8.78 -9.76
CA LEU A 362 8.45 -7.99 -10.91
C LEU A 362 8.90 -6.53 -10.76
N LEU A 363 9.76 -6.09 -11.67
CA LEU A 363 10.48 -4.82 -11.63
C LEU A 363 9.77 -3.72 -12.42
N ASN A 364 9.61 -2.54 -11.80
CA ASN A 364 8.91 -1.38 -12.38
C ASN A 364 9.64 -0.71 -13.54
N GLY A 365 8.88 0.05 -14.33
CA GLY A 365 9.39 0.91 -15.40
C GLY A 365 10.07 2.18 -14.88
N ILE A 366 10.67 2.96 -15.78
CA ILE A 366 11.21 4.28 -15.42
C ILE A 366 10.06 5.20 -14.99
N ASN A 367 10.31 6.05 -13.98
CA ASN A 367 9.33 6.90 -13.31
C ASN A 367 8.21 6.14 -12.58
N GLY A 368 8.34 4.82 -12.41
CA GLY A 368 7.48 4.02 -11.56
C GLY A 368 8.10 3.72 -10.20
N SER A 369 7.32 3.04 -9.36
CA SER A 369 7.75 2.46 -8.08
C SER A 369 7.09 1.08 -7.88
N ASN A 370 7.12 0.53 -6.67
CA ASN A 370 6.31 -0.64 -6.32
C ASN A 370 4.79 -0.42 -6.43
N ILE A 371 4.33 0.82 -6.48
CA ILE A 371 2.90 1.13 -6.41
C ILE A 371 2.25 1.14 -7.80
N GLU A 372 3.03 1.25 -8.89
CA GLU A 372 2.50 1.22 -10.26
C GLU A 372 1.69 -0.05 -10.56
N TRP A 373 1.90 -1.11 -9.80
CA TRP A 373 1.19 -2.37 -9.91
C TRP A 373 -0.23 -2.33 -9.32
N GLU A 374 -0.48 -1.45 -8.35
CA GLU A 374 -1.83 -1.15 -7.84
C GLU A 374 -2.66 -0.43 -8.90
N ALA A 375 -2.07 0.57 -9.57
CA ALA A 375 -2.75 1.30 -10.63
C ALA A 375 -3.12 0.41 -11.84
N ARG A 376 -2.49 -0.76 -11.96
CA ARG A 376 -2.72 -1.76 -13.02
C ARG A 376 -3.59 -2.93 -12.59
N ASP A 377 -4.16 -2.93 -11.38
CA ASP A 377 -4.92 -4.03 -10.81
C ASP A 377 -4.18 -5.38 -10.95
N ILE A 378 -2.86 -5.39 -10.70
CA ILE A 378 -2.02 -6.55 -11.04
C ILE A 378 -2.46 -7.81 -10.31
N ASP A 379 -3.01 -7.68 -9.12
CA ASP A 379 -3.47 -8.79 -8.28
C ASP A 379 -4.66 -9.51 -8.92
N THR A 380 -5.60 -8.75 -9.48
CA THR A 380 -6.74 -9.28 -10.25
C THR A 380 -6.25 -9.96 -11.53
N VAL A 381 -5.26 -9.37 -12.21
CA VAL A 381 -4.63 -9.98 -13.37
C VAL A 381 -3.97 -11.31 -12.99
N LEU A 382 -3.17 -11.34 -11.92
CA LEU A 382 -2.48 -12.55 -11.44
C LEU A 382 -3.45 -13.64 -10.99
N ASP A 383 -4.50 -13.30 -10.25
CA ASP A 383 -5.56 -14.24 -9.87
C ASP A 383 -6.21 -14.88 -11.11
N LYS A 384 -6.51 -14.07 -12.11
CA LYS A 384 -7.09 -14.54 -13.37
C LYS A 384 -6.12 -15.43 -14.12
N LEU A 385 -4.83 -15.09 -14.18
CA LEU A 385 -3.81 -15.89 -14.85
C LEU A 385 -3.64 -17.25 -14.18
N ILE A 386 -3.45 -17.28 -12.86
CA ILE A 386 -3.32 -18.51 -12.08
C ILE A 386 -4.51 -19.43 -12.33
N LYS A 387 -5.72 -18.88 -12.25
CA LYS A 387 -6.96 -19.64 -12.46
C LYS A 387 -7.16 -20.12 -13.90
N ASP A 388 -7.12 -19.21 -14.87
CA ASP A 388 -7.56 -19.48 -16.24
C ASP A 388 -6.49 -20.20 -17.07
N LYS A 389 -5.22 -20.01 -16.74
CA LYS A 389 -4.08 -20.65 -17.42
C LYS A 389 -3.53 -21.84 -16.64
N GLY A 390 -4.05 -22.10 -15.44
CA GLY A 390 -3.58 -23.19 -14.57
C GLY A 390 -2.11 -23.03 -14.22
N LEU A 391 -1.69 -21.81 -13.84
CA LEU A 391 -0.31 -21.56 -13.41
C LEU A 391 -0.10 -22.05 -11.98
N GLU A 392 1.16 -22.16 -11.56
CA GLU A 392 1.52 -22.36 -10.15
C GLU A 392 0.97 -21.24 -9.26
N ASP A 393 0.74 -21.54 -7.99
CA ASP A 393 0.57 -20.49 -7.00
C ASP A 393 1.94 -19.89 -6.68
N PHE A 394 2.14 -18.61 -6.96
CA PHE A 394 3.39 -17.90 -6.66
C PHE A 394 3.13 -16.67 -5.80
N VAL A 395 4.08 -16.41 -4.89
CA VAL A 395 4.23 -15.08 -4.31
C VAL A 395 4.86 -14.19 -5.37
N VAL A 396 4.34 -12.97 -5.54
CA VAL A 396 4.97 -11.98 -6.42
C VAL A 396 5.39 -10.80 -5.57
N VAL A 397 6.66 -10.41 -5.69
CA VAL A 397 7.24 -9.28 -4.97
C VAL A 397 7.53 -8.19 -5.98
N PHE A 398 7.17 -6.96 -5.62
CA PHE A 398 7.33 -5.79 -6.47
C PHE A 398 8.23 -4.77 -5.75
N PRO A 399 9.56 -4.89 -5.87
CA PRO A 399 10.48 -3.93 -5.27
C PRO A 399 10.25 -2.52 -5.82
N ASP A 400 10.42 -1.51 -4.96
CA ASP A 400 10.55 -0.12 -5.44
C ASP A 400 11.92 0.09 -6.08
N GLY A 401 11.97 0.06 -7.41
CA GLY A 401 13.18 0.36 -8.18
C GLY A 401 13.39 1.84 -8.48
N GLY A 402 12.40 2.71 -8.18
CA GLY A 402 12.34 4.09 -8.66
C GLY A 402 12.74 4.19 -10.15
N SER A 403 13.49 5.24 -10.50
CA SER A 403 14.22 5.36 -11.76
C SER A 403 15.71 4.97 -11.64
N GLY A 404 16.01 4.03 -10.74
CA GLY A 404 17.38 3.67 -10.35
C GLY A 404 18.15 2.76 -11.32
N TRP A 405 17.51 2.27 -12.38
CA TRP A 405 18.07 1.33 -13.36
C TRP A 405 18.69 0.06 -12.74
N TYR A 406 18.26 -0.31 -11.52
CA TYR A 406 18.66 -1.54 -10.84
C TYR A 406 20.19 -1.73 -10.73
N VAL A 407 20.90 -0.61 -10.56
CA VAL A 407 22.34 -0.53 -10.31
C VAL A 407 22.64 0.14 -8.99
N ASP A 408 23.88 -0.01 -8.54
CA ASP A 408 24.37 0.65 -7.34
C ASP A 408 25.07 1.96 -7.71
N THR A 409 24.62 3.06 -7.09
CA THR A 409 25.09 4.42 -7.33
C THR A 409 25.06 5.23 -6.04
N SER A 410 25.68 6.39 -6.05
CA SER A 410 25.60 7.40 -5.00
C SER A 410 24.17 7.88 -4.71
N ALA A 411 23.23 7.74 -5.65
CA ALA A 411 21.82 8.06 -5.45
C ALA A 411 21.01 6.92 -4.79
N GLY A 412 21.58 5.71 -4.70
CA GLY A 412 20.92 4.53 -4.16
C GLY A 412 21.50 3.23 -4.72
N ASN A 413 21.54 2.21 -3.86
CA ASN A 413 22.07 0.89 -4.19
C ASN A 413 20.97 -0.12 -4.49
N TYR A 414 20.28 0.06 -5.63
CA TYR A 414 19.09 -0.72 -5.99
C TYR A 414 19.38 -2.20 -6.26
N LYS A 415 20.56 -2.52 -6.84
CA LYS A 415 20.95 -3.93 -7.07
C LYS A 415 21.18 -4.64 -5.74
N THR A 416 21.90 -3.97 -4.84
CA THR A 416 22.18 -4.50 -3.51
C THR A 416 20.90 -4.61 -2.67
N MET A 417 20.00 -3.61 -2.75
CA MET A 417 18.70 -3.66 -2.09
C MET A 417 17.91 -4.90 -2.52
N ILE A 418 17.74 -5.14 -3.82
CA ILE A 418 16.95 -6.29 -4.30
C ILE A 418 17.62 -7.61 -3.93
N THR A 419 18.90 -7.76 -4.29
CA THR A 419 19.55 -9.08 -4.27
C THR A 419 20.19 -9.42 -2.93
N GLY A 420 20.54 -8.41 -2.13
CA GLY A 420 21.19 -8.55 -0.83
C GLY A 420 20.26 -8.36 0.36
N GLU A 421 19.12 -7.70 0.18
CA GLU A 421 18.19 -7.42 1.28
C GLU A 421 16.79 -7.96 1.04
N ILE A 422 16.12 -7.60 -0.06
CA ILE A 422 14.72 -7.99 -0.31
C ILE A 422 14.63 -9.52 -0.47
N VAL A 423 15.46 -10.14 -1.31
CA VAL A 423 15.44 -11.61 -1.49
C VAL A 423 15.53 -12.38 -0.17
N PRO A 424 16.57 -12.17 0.67
CA PRO A 424 16.67 -12.88 1.95
C PRO A 424 15.61 -12.46 2.98
N MET A 425 15.11 -11.22 2.93
CA MET A 425 13.99 -10.80 3.78
C MET A 425 12.71 -11.54 3.40
N VAL A 426 12.40 -11.60 2.11
CA VAL A 426 11.20 -12.27 1.61
C VAL A 426 11.20 -13.74 2.00
N ASP A 427 12.35 -14.40 1.88
CA ASP A 427 12.49 -15.82 2.27
C ASP A 427 12.36 -16.08 3.77
N ARG A 428 12.57 -15.05 4.59
CA ARG A 428 12.43 -15.12 6.05
C ARG A 428 11.00 -14.81 6.50
N GLU A 429 10.39 -13.77 5.96
CA GLU A 429 9.10 -13.26 6.42
C GLU A 429 7.90 -13.97 5.74
N TYR A 430 8.08 -14.44 4.51
CA TYR A 430 7.04 -15.11 3.74
C TYR A 430 7.31 -16.60 3.59
N ARG A 431 6.26 -17.39 3.39
CA ARG A 431 6.37 -18.83 3.15
C ARG A 431 6.81 -19.12 1.73
N THR A 432 8.04 -18.77 1.40
CA THR A 432 8.62 -19.00 0.07
C THR A 432 9.45 -20.29 0.04
N ILE A 433 9.77 -20.77 -1.15
CA ILE A 433 10.77 -21.81 -1.38
C ILE A 433 12.11 -21.10 -1.66
N PRO A 434 13.08 -21.13 -0.72
CA PRO A 434 14.22 -20.21 -0.74
C PRO A 434 15.40 -20.74 -1.57
N ASP A 435 15.15 -21.21 -2.79
CA ASP A 435 16.18 -21.67 -3.72
C ASP A 435 16.03 -21.02 -5.09
N ARG A 436 17.08 -21.13 -5.93
CA ARG A 436 17.06 -20.49 -7.25
C ARG A 436 16.02 -21.10 -8.19
N GLU A 437 15.77 -22.40 -8.07
CA GLU A 437 14.89 -23.11 -9.01
C GLU A 437 13.45 -22.66 -8.87
N HIS A 438 13.08 -22.11 -7.72
CA HIS A 438 11.77 -21.56 -7.40
C HIS A 438 11.74 -20.02 -7.38
N ARG A 439 12.73 -19.36 -7.99
CA ARG A 439 12.82 -17.90 -8.03
C ARG A 439 12.96 -17.37 -9.45
N GLY A 440 11.98 -16.59 -9.87
CA GLY A 440 11.95 -15.89 -11.15
C GLY A 440 12.14 -14.38 -11.00
N ILE A 441 12.57 -13.72 -12.06
CA ILE A 441 12.61 -12.26 -12.16
C ILE A 441 12.01 -11.80 -13.48
N SER A 442 11.18 -10.78 -13.42
CA SER A 442 10.48 -10.19 -14.56
C SER A 442 10.52 -8.67 -14.45
N GLY A 443 10.25 -7.95 -15.53
CA GLY A 443 10.08 -6.50 -15.46
C GLY A 443 9.64 -5.89 -16.78
N VAL A 444 9.27 -4.61 -16.73
CA VAL A 444 8.79 -3.83 -17.88
C VAL A 444 9.72 -2.67 -18.20
N SER A 445 10.03 -2.39 -19.47
CA SER A 445 10.84 -1.23 -19.87
C SER A 445 12.22 -1.20 -19.20
N MET A 446 12.50 -0.19 -18.35
CA MET A 446 13.67 -0.16 -17.46
C MET A 446 13.75 -1.42 -16.57
N GLY A 447 12.63 -1.88 -16.02
CA GLY A 447 12.52 -3.13 -15.26
C GLY A 447 12.83 -4.38 -16.09
N GLY A 448 12.48 -4.39 -17.38
CA GLY A 448 12.82 -5.51 -18.28
C GLY A 448 14.34 -5.61 -18.53
N GLN A 449 14.99 -4.45 -18.66
CA GLN A 449 16.45 -4.33 -18.67
C GLN A 449 17.05 -4.79 -17.33
N GLY A 450 16.47 -4.35 -16.20
CA GLY A 450 16.87 -4.74 -14.85
C GLY A 450 16.76 -6.23 -14.58
N ALA A 451 15.69 -6.87 -15.05
CA ALA A 451 15.46 -8.30 -14.89
C ALA A 451 16.55 -9.12 -15.60
N PHE A 452 16.93 -8.72 -16.81
CA PHE A 452 18.04 -9.35 -17.54
C PHE A 452 19.39 -9.10 -16.86
N THR A 453 19.71 -7.87 -16.46
CA THR A 453 21.01 -7.59 -15.85
C THR A 453 21.18 -8.25 -14.49
N ILE A 454 20.17 -8.19 -13.62
CA ILE A 454 20.19 -8.88 -12.32
C ILE A 454 20.23 -10.40 -12.54
N GLY A 455 19.33 -10.95 -13.34
CA GLY A 455 19.25 -12.39 -13.58
C GLY A 455 20.56 -12.96 -14.13
N LEU A 456 21.12 -12.34 -15.19
CA LEU A 456 22.38 -12.79 -15.79
C LEU A 456 23.59 -12.63 -14.87
N THR A 457 23.59 -11.65 -13.95
CA THR A 457 24.69 -11.47 -12.99
C THR A 457 24.49 -12.21 -11.66
N ARG A 458 23.30 -12.73 -11.39
CA ARG A 458 22.96 -13.52 -10.19
C ARG A 458 22.31 -14.86 -10.57
N PRO A 459 22.99 -15.71 -11.35
CA PRO A 459 22.50 -17.05 -11.67
C PRO A 459 22.35 -17.92 -10.42
N ASP A 460 23.00 -17.56 -9.31
CA ASP A 460 22.83 -18.20 -8.00
C ASP A 460 21.47 -17.93 -7.35
N LEU A 461 20.77 -16.86 -7.76
CA LEU A 461 19.48 -16.47 -7.17
C LEU A 461 18.28 -16.79 -8.05
N PHE A 462 18.41 -16.69 -9.38
CA PHE A 462 17.27 -16.76 -10.30
C PHE A 462 17.43 -17.86 -11.34
N SER A 463 16.36 -18.60 -11.63
CA SER A 463 16.32 -19.66 -12.64
C SER A 463 15.55 -19.27 -13.91
N SER A 464 14.69 -18.27 -13.84
CA SER A 464 13.86 -17.83 -14.96
C SER A 464 13.81 -16.31 -15.06
N ILE A 465 13.95 -15.78 -16.27
CA ILE A 465 14.07 -14.35 -16.56
C ILE A 465 13.03 -13.96 -17.62
N ALA A 466 12.20 -12.98 -17.30
CA ALA A 466 11.21 -12.41 -18.22
C ALA A 466 11.42 -10.91 -18.43
N SER A 467 11.06 -10.39 -19.59
CA SER A 467 11.13 -8.95 -19.89
C SER A 467 10.06 -8.51 -20.86
N HIS A 468 9.27 -7.53 -20.45
CA HIS A 468 8.21 -6.90 -21.24
C HIS A 468 8.72 -5.58 -21.81
N ILE A 469 8.61 -5.36 -23.12
CA ILE A 469 9.07 -4.13 -23.81
C ILE A 469 10.40 -3.58 -23.27
N GLY A 470 11.38 -4.48 -23.07
CA GLY A 470 12.58 -4.19 -22.27
C GLY A 470 13.60 -3.30 -22.98
N ALA A 471 14.24 -2.40 -22.23
CA ALA A 471 15.27 -1.48 -22.73
C ALA A 471 16.62 -2.15 -23.02
N PHE A 472 16.65 -3.26 -23.77
CA PHE A 472 17.85 -4.09 -23.99
C PHE A 472 19.00 -3.37 -24.73
N SER A 473 18.68 -2.31 -25.48
CA SER A 473 19.66 -1.49 -26.19
C SER A 473 20.33 -0.43 -25.32
N TYR A 474 19.92 -0.29 -24.05
CA TYR A 474 20.41 0.76 -23.16
C TYR A 474 21.24 0.17 -22.01
N PRO A 475 22.41 0.76 -21.70
CA PRO A 475 23.02 0.57 -20.39
C PRO A 475 22.20 1.33 -19.32
N PRO A 476 22.41 1.03 -18.02
CA PRO A 476 21.87 1.81 -16.91
C PRO A 476 22.17 3.30 -17.07
N LEU A 477 21.14 4.14 -16.99
CA LEU A 477 21.23 5.59 -17.16
C LEU A 477 21.24 6.35 -15.83
N ALA A 478 21.25 5.65 -14.69
CA ALA A 478 21.29 6.25 -13.36
C ALA A 478 22.70 6.63 -12.90
N GLY A 479 22.79 7.68 -12.06
CA GLY A 479 24.02 8.13 -11.43
C GLY A 479 24.80 9.20 -12.20
N THR A 480 25.94 9.59 -11.62
CA THR A 480 26.91 10.52 -12.21
C THR A 480 27.49 10.00 -13.54
N ALA A 481 28.15 10.86 -14.31
CA ALA A 481 28.81 10.44 -15.54
C ALA A 481 29.83 9.30 -15.33
N ALA A 482 30.56 9.33 -14.21
CA ALA A 482 31.52 8.28 -13.86
C ALA A 482 30.83 6.96 -13.52
N GLU A 483 29.74 6.99 -12.76
CA GLU A 483 28.96 5.79 -12.41
C GLU A 483 28.29 5.19 -13.65
N ARG A 484 27.73 6.02 -14.54
CA ARG A 484 27.18 5.56 -15.82
C ARG A 484 28.25 4.93 -16.70
N ALA A 485 29.46 5.49 -16.73
CA ALA A 485 30.59 4.88 -17.45
C ALA A 485 30.99 3.53 -16.83
N ALA A 486 31.02 3.42 -15.50
CA ALA A 486 31.30 2.16 -14.80
C ALA A 486 30.23 1.09 -15.06
N ASN A 487 28.97 1.50 -15.18
CA ASN A 487 27.83 0.61 -15.44
C ASN A 487 27.56 0.36 -16.93
N ALA A 488 28.32 0.95 -17.85
CA ALA A 488 28.09 0.85 -19.29
C ALA A 488 28.12 -0.59 -19.84
N GLY A 489 28.83 -1.50 -19.16
CA GLY A 489 28.87 -2.92 -19.50
C GLY A 489 27.58 -3.69 -19.21
N LEU A 490 26.66 -3.12 -18.43
CA LEU A 490 25.38 -3.73 -18.04
C LEU A 490 24.29 -3.50 -19.08
N GLN A 491 24.63 -3.55 -20.37
CA GLN A 491 23.68 -3.50 -21.46
C GLN A 491 23.27 -4.93 -21.86
N PRO A 492 22.00 -5.35 -21.71
CA PRO A 492 21.60 -6.75 -21.87
C PRO A 492 22.02 -7.39 -23.20
N ILE A 493 21.85 -6.69 -24.33
CA ILE A 493 22.20 -7.25 -25.64
C ILE A 493 23.70 -7.55 -25.76
N ASN A 494 24.55 -6.70 -25.16
CA ASN A 494 26.00 -6.90 -25.15
C ASN A 494 26.39 -8.03 -24.20
N MET A 495 25.75 -8.11 -23.03
CA MET A 495 25.97 -9.20 -22.07
C MET A 495 25.66 -10.56 -22.70
N VAL A 496 24.47 -10.72 -23.30
CA VAL A 496 24.07 -11.97 -23.96
C VAL A 496 25.00 -12.32 -25.12
N THR A 497 25.40 -11.32 -25.93
CA THR A 497 26.35 -11.53 -27.03
C THR A 497 27.72 -12.00 -26.53
N GLY A 498 28.20 -11.47 -25.39
CA GLY A 498 29.47 -11.83 -24.77
C GLY A 498 29.48 -13.15 -24.00
N MET A 499 28.31 -13.62 -23.53
CA MET A 499 28.20 -14.87 -22.77
C MET A 499 28.23 -16.13 -23.65
N THR A 500 28.71 -17.24 -23.08
CA THR A 500 28.66 -18.57 -23.70
C THR A 500 27.28 -19.21 -23.59
N ALA A 501 26.98 -20.18 -24.45
CA ALA A 501 25.74 -20.96 -24.36
C ALA A 501 25.58 -21.63 -22.98
N THR A 502 26.67 -22.15 -22.39
CA THR A 502 26.65 -22.75 -21.04
C THR A 502 26.25 -21.76 -19.96
N GLN A 503 26.76 -20.53 -20.01
CA GLN A 503 26.40 -19.48 -19.04
C GLN A 503 24.93 -19.04 -19.18
N LEU A 504 24.39 -19.07 -20.39
CA LEU A 504 23.00 -18.68 -20.67
C LEU A 504 22.00 -19.79 -20.34
N ASN A 505 22.33 -21.05 -20.65
CA ASN A 505 21.45 -22.20 -20.44
C ASN A 505 21.19 -22.57 -18.97
N VAL A 506 21.72 -21.81 -18.01
CA VAL A 506 21.34 -21.92 -16.59
C VAL A 506 20.01 -21.22 -16.29
N HIS A 507 19.46 -20.46 -17.24
CA HIS A 507 18.17 -19.79 -17.13
C HIS A 507 17.20 -20.21 -18.25
N THR A 508 15.91 -20.03 -17.98
CA THR A 508 14.87 -19.94 -19.00
C THR A 508 14.50 -18.48 -19.28
N TYR A 509 14.10 -18.18 -20.51
CA TYR A 509 13.90 -16.80 -20.98
C TYR A 509 12.55 -16.61 -21.67
N TYR A 510 11.87 -15.52 -21.31
CA TYR A 510 10.77 -14.93 -22.08
C TYR A 510 11.06 -13.45 -22.31
N PHE A 511 10.77 -12.93 -23.50
CA PHE A 511 10.76 -11.48 -23.70
C PHE A 511 9.88 -11.05 -24.87
N ASP A 512 9.48 -9.79 -24.88
CA ASP A 512 8.73 -9.20 -25.98
C ASP A 512 9.12 -7.74 -26.26
N GLY A 513 8.66 -7.23 -27.39
CA GLY A 513 8.69 -5.82 -27.70
C GLY A 513 7.75 -5.46 -28.85
N GLY A 514 7.15 -4.27 -28.82
CA GLY A 514 6.23 -3.78 -29.85
C GLY A 514 6.96 -3.22 -31.06
N ASP A 515 6.48 -3.47 -32.27
CA ASP A 515 7.11 -2.98 -33.51
C ASP A 515 6.89 -1.48 -33.78
N GLN A 516 5.98 -0.84 -33.03
CA GLN A 516 5.70 0.60 -33.03
C GLN A 516 6.20 1.29 -31.75
N ASP A 517 6.93 0.58 -30.90
CA ASP A 517 7.53 1.14 -29.69
C ASP A 517 8.46 2.31 -30.03
N GLU A 518 8.14 3.47 -29.46
CA GLU A 518 8.75 4.77 -29.77
C GLU A 518 10.23 4.85 -29.35
N TYR A 519 10.67 3.94 -28.47
CA TYR A 519 12.06 3.81 -28.01
C TYR A 519 12.83 2.73 -28.79
N GLY A 520 12.19 2.05 -29.74
CA GLY A 520 12.80 1.01 -30.55
C GLY A 520 13.00 -0.33 -29.82
N PHE A 521 12.30 -0.56 -28.70
CA PHE A 521 12.51 -1.78 -27.90
C PHE A 521 12.05 -3.06 -28.61
N GLY A 522 11.08 -3.00 -29.54
CA GLY A 522 10.75 -4.13 -30.41
C GLY A 522 11.94 -4.60 -31.27
N THR A 523 12.72 -3.65 -31.81
CA THR A 523 13.94 -3.98 -32.56
C THR A 523 15.00 -4.60 -31.63
N ALA A 524 15.14 -4.06 -30.42
CA ALA A 524 16.06 -4.58 -29.42
C ALA A 524 15.71 -6.02 -29.02
N ALA A 525 14.43 -6.31 -28.78
CA ALA A 525 13.93 -7.63 -28.46
C ALA A 525 14.15 -8.62 -29.61
N LYS A 526 13.92 -8.22 -30.86
CA LYS A 526 14.24 -9.04 -32.04
C LYS A 526 15.72 -9.41 -32.08
N ASN A 527 16.60 -8.45 -31.84
CA ASN A 527 18.04 -8.68 -31.84
C ASN A 527 18.47 -9.61 -30.69
N MET A 528 17.83 -9.51 -29.52
CA MET A 528 18.05 -10.42 -28.39
C MET A 528 17.71 -11.87 -28.77
N SER A 529 16.58 -12.09 -29.44
CA SER A 529 16.19 -13.43 -29.92
C SER A 529 17.20 -14.00 -30.90
N VAL A 530 17.67 -13.19 -31.85
CA VAL A 530 18.73 -13.59 -32.78
C VAL A 530 20.01 -13.98 -32.04
N ALA A 531 20.43 -13.18 -31.05
CA ALA A 531 21.64 -13.44 -30.26
C ALA A 531 21.56 -14.77 -29.48
N LEU A 532 20.44 -15.04 -28.80
CA LEU A 532 20.21 -16.30 -28.07
C LEU A 532 20.12 -17.50 -29.02
N ALA A 533 19.38 -17.37 -30.13
CA ALA A 533 19.22 -18.43 -31.13
C ALA A 533 20.57 -18.82 -31.77
N SER A 534 21.43 -17.83 -32.07
CA SER A 534 22.76 -18.08 -32.65
C SER A 534 23.67 -18.94 -31.75
N LYS A 535 23.37 -18.99 -30.44
CA LYS A 535 24.09 -19.77 -29.43
C LYS A 535 23.36 -21.07 -29.06
N GLY A 536 22.22 -21.37 -29.69
CA GLY A 536 21.41 -22.54 -29.37
C GLY A 536 20.69 -22.47 -28.02
N VAL A 537 20.49 -21.26 -27.46
CA VAL A 537 19.80 -21.06 -26.18
C VAL A 537 18.30 -21.01 -26.41
N LYS A 538 17.55 -21.88 -25.73
CA LYS A 538 16.08 -21.90 -25.79
C LYS A 538 15.49 -20.67 -25.11
N HIS A 539 14.52 -20.03 -25.76
CA HIS A 539 13.81 -18.86 -25.25
C HIS A 539 12.45 -18.74 -25.94
N ASP A 540 11.47 -18.12 -25.28
CA ASP A 540 10.24 -17.62 -25.91
C ASP A 540 10.39 -16.12 -26.19
N TYR A 541 9.89 -15.68 -27.35
CA TYR A 541 9.98 -14.32 -27.82
C TYR A 541 8.72 -13.92 -28.58
N GLN A 542 8.17 -12.73 -28.30
CA GLN A 542 7.02 -12.17 -29.02
C GLN A 542 7.32 -10.77 -29.61
N LEU A 543 7.01 -10.61 -30.90
CA LEU A 543 6.98 -9.33 -31.61
C LEU A 543 5.59 -9.14 -32.20
N GLY A 544 5.02 -7.95 -32.07
CA GLY A 544 3.75 -7.64 -32.71
C GLY A 544 3.44 -6.15 -32.71
N ALA A 545 2.30 -5.82 -33.31
CA ALA A 545 1.77 -4.46 -33.34
C ALA A 545 1.56 -3.92 -31.92
N GLY A 546 2.13 -2.75 -31.65
CA GLY A 546 1.93 -2.02 -30.40
C GLY A 546 3.10 -1.10 -30.06
N ASN A 547 2.78 -0.10 -29.26
CA ASN A 547 3.70 0.92 -28.80
C ASN A 547 4.18 0.66 -27.36
N HIS A 548 4.87 1.63 -26.74
CA HIS A 548 5.36 1.51 -25.37
C HIS A 548 4.23 1.67 -24.32
N ALA A 549 3.28 0.74 -24.30
CA ALA A 549 2.06 0.87 -23.51
C ALA A 549 1.59 -0.43 -22.85
N ASP A 550 0.86 -0.29 -21.75
CA ASP A 550 0.23 -1.39 -20.98
C ASP A 550 -0.67 -2.28 -21.83
N SER A 551 -1.38 -1.70 -22.80
CA SER A 551 -2.22 -2.41 -23.76
C SER A 551 -1.45 -3.42 -24.61
N TYR A 552 -0.14 -3.23 -24.81
CA TYR A 552 0.71 -4.17 -25.52
C TYR A 552 1.17 -5.31 -24.60
N TRP A 553 1.81 -4.99 -23.47
CA TRP A 553 2.58 -5.99 -22.72
C TRP A 553 1.76 -6.74 -21.66
N MET A 554 0.79 -6.11 -20.99
CA MET A 554 0.00 -6.77 -19.94
C MET A 554 -0.72 -8.03 -20.42
N PRO A 555 -1.31 -8.07 -21.64
CA PRO A 555 -1.92 -9.31 -22.16
C PRO A 555 -0.94 -10.49 -22.29
N LYS A 556 0.37 -10.23 -22.33
CA LYS A 556 1.42 -11.24 -22.46
C LYS A 556 1.98 -11.71 -21.13
N LEU A 557 1.46 -11.22 -20.01
CA LEU A 557 1.81 -11.72 -18.69
C LEU A 557 1.54 -13.23 -18.57
N ASP A 558 0.56 -13.76 -19.30
CA ASP A 558 0.28 -15.20 -19.35
C ASP A 558 1.48 -16.04 -19.82
N ARG A 559 2.29 -15.52 -20.76
CA ARG A 559 3.51 -16.19 -21.24
C ARG A 559 4.66 -16.04 -20.25
N SER A 560 4.90 -14.83 -19.74
CA SER A 560 6.00 -14.63 -18.77
C SER A 560 5.79 -15.42 -17.47
N PHE A 561 4.59 -15.38 -16.88
CA PHE A 561 4.26 -16.19 -15.71
C PHE A 561 4.09 -17.67 -16.05
N GLY A 562 3.69 -17.99 -17.29
CA GLY A 562 3.73 -19.35 -17.82
C GLY A 562 5.14 -19.95 -17.81
N LEU A 563 6.14 -19.19 -18.28
CA LEU A 563 7.55 -19.57 -18.25
C LEU A 563 8.04 -19.83 -16.82
N HIS A 564 7.77 -18.89 -15.89
CA HIS A 564 8.13 -19.07 -14.48
C HIS A 564 7.46 -20.33 -13.90
N SER A 565 6.16 -20.51 -14.14
CA SER A 565 5.39 -21.67 -13.70
C SER A 565 5.95 -22.99 -14.23
N GLU A 566 6.35 -23.05 -15.49
CA GLU A 566 6.97 -24.25 -16.08
C GLU A 566 8.32 -24.55 -15.44
N GLN A 567 9.16 -23.53 -15.25
CA GLN A 567 10.45 -23.69 -14.58
C GLN A 567 10.29 -24.28 -13.18
N PHE A 568 9.34 -23.77 -12.40
CA PHE A 568 9.10 -24.25 -11.03
C PHE A 568 8.58 -25.70 -11.03
N ARG A 569 7.68 -26.06 -11.95
CA ARG A 569 7.14 -27.43 -12.08
C ARG A 569 8.19 -28.47 -12.42
N THR A 570 9.23 -28.10 -13.16
CA THR A 570 10.33 -29.01 -13.49
C THR A 570 11.24 -29.30 -12.28
N HIS A 571 11.07 -28.58 -11.17
CA HIS A 571 11.86 -28.72 -9.94
C HIS A 571 10.95 -28.96 -8.72
N PRO A 572 10.25 -30.11 -8.60
CA PRO A 572 9.22 -30.29 -7.59
C PRO A 572 9.72 -30.11 -6.16
N TYR A 573 9.03 -29.26 -5.38
CA TYR A 573 9.29 -29.03 -3.96
C TYR A 573 8.41 -29.88 -3.05
N LYS A 574 9.01 -30.52 -2.04
CA LYS A 574 8.28 -31.32 -1.06
C LYS A 574 7.64 -30.42 0.01
N GLN A 575 6.34 -30.19 -0.12
CA GLN A 575 5.56 -29.42 0.85
C GLN A 575 5.57 -30.04 2.25
N ARG A 576 5.48 -29.18 3.28
CA ARG A 576 5.29 -29.61 4.67
C ARG A 576 3.85 -30.09 4.88
N LYS A 577 3.66 -31.05 5.79
CA LYS A 577 2.31 -31.51 6.14
C LYS A 577 1.55 -30.38 6.83
N GLU A 578 0.32 -30.18 6.38
CA GLU A 578 -0.57 -29.19 6.96
C GLU A 578 -1.02 -29.63 8.36
N PRO A 579 -0.94 -28.76 9.39
CA PRO A 579 -1.57 -29.03 10.67
C PRO A 579 -3.09 -29.03 10.53
N LYS A 580 -3.80 -29.72 11.44
CA LYS A 580 -5.27 -29.73 11.42
C LYS A 580 -5.81 -28.29 11.53
N PRO A 581 -6.73 -27.86 10.67
CA PRO A 581 -7.21 -26.48 10.67
C PRO A 581 -7.99 -26.16 11.96
N ALA A 582 -7.74 -24.98 12.52
CA ALA A 582 -8.60 -24.42 13.55
C ALA A 582 -9.94 -24.00 12.90
N ARG A 583 -11.07 -24.31 13.55
CA ARG A 583 -12.39 -23.89 13.07
C ARG A 583 -12.55 -22.38 13.32
N SER A 584 -12.45 -21.55 12.28
CA SER A 584 -12.93 -20.17 12.31
C SER A 584 -14.36 -20.10 11.78
N PRO A 585 -15.29 -19.39 12.45
CA PRO A 585 -16.63 -19.13 11.89
C PRO A 585 -16.60 -18.10 10.74
N TYR A 586 -15.48 -17.40 10.53
CA TYR A 586 -15.31 -16.44 9.44
C TYR A 586 -14.67 -17.11 8.22
N VAL A 587 -15.31 -16.94 7.07
CA VAL A 587 -14.77 -17.32 5.77
C VAL A 587 -14.21 -16.06 5.11
N TRP A 588 -12.89 -16.01 4.90
CA TRP A 588 -12.24 -14.93 4.16
C TRP A 588 -12.37 -15.15 2.64
N PRO A 589 -12.58 -14.08 1.85
CA PRO A 589 -12.74 -14.17 0.38
C PRO A 589 -11.62 -14.92 -0.38
#